data_AF-A0A3D5NT32-F1
#
_entry.id   AF-A0A3D5NT32-F1
#
_cell.length_a   1.000
_cell.length_b   1.000
_cell.length_c   1.000
_cell.angle_alpha   90.00
_cell.angle_beta   90.00
_cell.angle_gamma   90.00
#
_symmetry.space_group_name_H-M   'P 1'
#
loop_
_entity.id
_entity.type
_entity.pdbx_description
1 polymer ?
#
loop_
_entity_poly.entity_id
_entity_poly.type
_entity_poly.pdbx_seq_one_letter_code
_entity_poly.pdbx_strand_id
1 'polypeptide(L)' 'HLQTTYIIRGSFEFTIGDETKTVKAGDSLLIPPDVPHGTVALEDGMLVDVFSPMREDFLK' A
#
# COMPACT_ATOMS: atom_id res chain seq x y z
N HIS A 1 4.19 10.59 5.20
CA HIS A 1 2.94 10.17 5.84
C HIS A 1 3.10 8.75 6.37
N LEU A 2 2.49 8.42 7.51
CA LEU A 2 2.23 7.02 7.87
C LEU A 2 1.12 6.49 6.96
N GLN A 3 1.31 5.32 6.38
CA GLN A 3 0.31 4.69 5.51
C GLN A 3 0.03 3.26 5.96
N THR A 4 -1.24 2.88 5.96
CA THR A 4 -1.68 1.49 6.10
C THR A 4 -2.47 1.10 4.87
N THR A 5 -2.12 -0.04 4.27
CA THR A 5 -2.78 -0.56 3.07
C THR A 5 -3.47 -1.87 3.38
N TYR A 6 -4.73 -2.02 2.96
CA TYR A 6 -5.50 -3.27 3.01
C TYR A 6 -5.84 -3.75 1.60
N ILE A 7 -5.61 -5.03 1.32
CA ILE A 7 -5.92 -5.62 0.02
C ILE A 7 -7.36 -6.17 0.01
N ILE A 8 -8.24 -5.52 -0.74
CA ILE A 8 -9.64 -5.97 -0.91
C ILE A 8 -9.71 -7.15 -1.88
N ARG A 9 -9.02 -7.05 -3.03
CA ARG A 9 -9.07 -8.05 -4.11
C ARG A 9 -7.75 -8.07 -4.88
N GLY A 10 -7.43 -9.23 -5.45
CA GLY A 10 -6.27 -9.44 -6.30
C GLY A 10 -5.01 -9.72 -5.49
N SER A 11 -3.88 -9.59 -6.17
CA SER A 11 -2.55 -9.77 -5.61
C SER A 11 -1.59 -8.71 -6.13
N PHE A 12 -0.66 -8.33 -5.28
CA PHE A 12 0.26 -7.22 -5.50
C PHE A 12 1.65 -7.61 -5.02
N GLU A 13 2.67 -7.15 -5.73
CA GLU A 13 4.03 -7.11 -5.22
C GLU A 13 4.28 -5.74 -4.59
N PHE A 14 4.52 -5.72 -3.29
CA PHE A 14 4.85 -4.50 -2.54
C PHE A 14 6.32 -4.50 -2.17
N THR A 15 6.99 -3.40 -2.47
CA THR A 15 8.34 -3.09 -1.99
C THR A 15 8.23 -2.01 -0.92
N ILE A 16 8.80 -2.24 0.27
CA ILE A 16 8.87 -1.27 1.38
C ILE A 16 10.31 -1.28 1.89
N GLY A 17 11.05 -0.19 1.63
CA GLY A 17 12.49 -0.18 1.82
C GLY A 17 13.17 -1.21 0.92
N ASP A 18 13.96 -2.10 1.52
CA ASP A 18 14.68 -3.17 0.82
C ASP A 18 13.89 -4.49 0.76
N GLU A 19 12.72 -4.56 1.40
CA GLU A 19 11.89 -5.76 1.44
C GLU A 19 10.84 -5.73 0.33
N THR A 20 10.78 -6.82 -0.43
CA THR A 20 9.71 -7.06 -1.42
C THR A 20 8.92 -8.30 -1.06
N LYS A 21 7.59 -8.21 -1.12
CA LYS A 21 6.68 -9.31 -0.81
C LYS A 21 5.45 -9.29 -1.69
N THR A 22 4.98 -10.48 -2.03
CA THR A 22 3.66 -10.67 -2.62
C THR A 22 2.61 -10.72 -1.53
N VAL A 23 1.57 -9.89 -1.68
CA VAL A 23 0.41 -9.83 -0.79
C VAL A 23 -0.87 -10.07 -1.60
N LYS A 24 -1.91 -10.54 -0.94
CA LYS A 24 -3.19 -10.92 -1.55
C LYS A 24 -4.37 -10.43 -0.74
N ALA A 25 -5.57 -10.59 -1.29
CA ALA A 25 -6.82 -10.24 -0.61
C ALA A 25 -6.86 -10.71 0.85
N GLY A 26 -7.16 -9.78 1.76
CA GLY A 26 -7.15 -10.00 3.21
C GLY A 26 -5.87 -9.56 3.92
N ASP A 27 -4.74 -9.42 3.21
CA ASP A 27 -3.49 -8.96 3.81
C ASP A 27 -3.51 -7.45 4.09
N SER A 28 -2.71 -7.04 5.07
CA SER A 28 -2.49 -5.63 5.42
C SER A 28 -1.00 -5.31 5.51
N LEU A 29 -0.63 -4.08 5.16
CA LEU A 29 0.73 -3.57 5.24
C LEU A 29 0.75 -2.27 6.04
N LEU A 30 1.76 -2.12 6.89
CA LEU A 30 2.13 -0.85 7.49
C LEU A 30 3.35 -0.31 6.76
N ILE A 31 3.26 0.91 6.25
CA ILE A 31 4.32 1.63 5.57
C ILE A 31 4.75 2.77 6.50
N PRO A 32 5.96 2.70 7.09
CA PRO A 32 6.46 3.74 7.97
C PRO A 32 6.67 5.07 7.25
N PRO A 33 6.65 6.22 7.96
CA PRO A 33 6.99 7.51 7.39
C PRO A 33 8.39 7.49 6.76
N ASP A 34 8.54 8.22 5.65
CA ASP A 34 9.82 8.47 4.96
C ASP A 34 10.55 7.20 4.45
N VAL A 35 9.87 6.05 4.45
CA VAL A 35 10.37 4.82 3.84
C VAL A 35 9.91 4.75 2.38
N PRO A 36 10.83 4.67 1.41
CA PRO A 36 10.48 4.45 0.01
C PRO A 36 9.65 3.18 -0.14
N HIS A 37 8.55 3.26 -0.88
CA HIS A 37 7.69 2.13 -1.12
C HIS A 37 7.03 2.22 -2.49
N GLY A 38 6.68 1.07 -3.05
CA GLY A 38 6.02 0.94 -4.35
C GLY A 38 5.18 -0.32 -4.40
N THR A 39 4.26 -0.37 -5.37
CA THR A 39 3.39 -1.52 -5.57
C THR A 39 3.20 -1.80 -7.06
N VAL A 40 3.17 -3.08 -7.41
CA VAL A 40 2.84 -3.58 -8.75
C VAL A 40 1.65 -4.52 -8.62
N ALA A 41 0.57 -4.23 -9.36
CA ALA A 41 -0.56 -5.15 -9.45
C ALA A 41 -0.17 -6.35 -10.32
N LEU A 42 -0.34 -7.56 -9.80
CA LEU A 42 -0.06 -8.81 -10.52
C LEU A 42 -1.30 -9.34 -11.27
N GLU A 43 -2.47 -8.87 -10.85
CA GLU A 43 -3.79 -9.15 -11.46
C GLU A 43 -4.76 -8.00 -11.14
N ASP A 44 -5.99 -8.07 -11.64
CA ASP A 44 -7.05 -7.08 -11.38
C ASP A 44 -7.32 -6.92 -9.88
N GLY A 45 -6.80 -5.83 -9.31
CA GLY A 45 -6.75 -5.63 -7.88
C GLY A 45 -7.56 -4.44 -7.38
N MET A 46 -7.83 -4.44 -6.07
CA MET A 46 -8.39 -3.31 -5.34
C MET A 46 -7.75 -3.27 -3.95
N LEU A 47 -7.32 -2.09 -3.52
CA LEU A 47 -6.74 -1.84 -2.21
C LEU A 47 -7.31 -0.56 -1.60
N VAL A 48 -7.22 -0.46 -0.28
CA VAL A 48 -7.59 0.74 0.49
C VAL A 48 -6.34 1.24 1.18
N ASP A 49 -5.97 2.48 0.87
CA ASP A 49 -4.90 3.19 1.56
C ASP A 49 -5.49 4.16 2.59
N VAL A 50 -4.96 4.09 3.81
CA VAL A 50 -5.28 5.01 4.90
C VAL A 50 -4.02 5.76 5.28
N PHE A 51 -4.11 7.10 5.34
CA PHE A 51 -2.95 7.97 5.59
C PHE A 51 -3.12 8.77 6.89
N SER A 52 -2.01 8.98 7.59
CA SER A 52 -1.91 9.94 8.69
C SER A 52 -0.60 10.74 8.60
N PRO A 53 -0.63 12.09 8.55
CA PRO A 53 -1.82 12.94 8.42
C PRO A 53 -2.51 12.74 7.06
N MET A 54 -3.62 13.45 6.83
CA MET A 54 -4.37 13.34 5.58
C MET A 54 -3.53 13.75 4.37
N ARG A 55 -3.80 13.14 3.22
CA ARG A 55 -3.24 13.53 1.93
C ARG A 55 -3.99 14.74 1.38
N GLU A 56 -3.55 15.94 1.77
CA GLU A 56 -4.17 17.20 1.29
C GLU A 56 -4.13 17.30 -0.23
N ASP A 57 -3.11 16.74 -0.86
CA ASP A 57 -2.93 16.69 -2.31
C ASP A 57 -3.96 15.81 -3.04
N PHE A 58 -4.70 14.95 -2.33
CA PHE A 58 -5.82 14.20 -2.90
C PHE A 58 -7.13 15.00 -2.90
N LEU A 59 -7.20 16.08 -2.13
CA LEU A 59 -8.35 16.97 -2.08
C LEU A 59 -8.20 18.03 -3.19
N LYS A 60 -9.27 18.22 -3.96
CA LYS A 60 -9.41 19.30 -4.94
C LYS A 60 -10.34 20.38 -4.40
#